data_AF-K9QAE0-F1
#
_entry.id   AF-K9QAE0-F1
#
_cell.length_a   1.000
_cell.length_b   1.000
_cell.length_c   1.000
_cell.angle_alpha   90.00
_cell.angle_beta   90.00
_cell.angle_gamma   90.00
#
_symmetry.space_group_name_H-M   'P 1'
#
loop_
_entity.id
_entity.type
_entity.pdbx_description
1 polymer ?
#
loop_
_entity_poly.entity_id
_entity_poly.type
_entity_poly.pdbx_seq_one_letter_code
_entity_poly.pdbx_strand_id
1 'polypeptide(L)' 'MAISNIIARITEYISEAAMRIFGPTDDQYPNTGVQPFTGEPYKKGTADIW' A
#
# COMPACT_ATOMS: atom_id res chain seq x y z
N MET A 1 -1.28 -16.49 35.99
CA MET A 1 -0.04 -15.99 36.61
C MET A 1 0.38 -14.71 35.89
N ALA A 2 0.89 -13.70 36.58
CA ALA A 2 1.18 -12.40 35.95
C ALA A 2 2.18 -12.49 34.78
N ILE A 3 3.16 -13.40 34.88
CA ILE A 3 4.21 -13.61 33.87
C ILE A 3 3.65 -14.19 32.57
N SER A 4 2.68 -15.12 32.63
CA SER A 4 2.09 -15.72 31.42
C SER A 4 1.35 -14.68 30.57
N ASN A 5 0.69 -13.72 31.23
CA ASN A 5 -0.02 -12.64 30.54
C ASN A 5 0.94 -11.65 29.87
N ILE A 6 2.10 -11.38 30.49
CA ILE A 6 3.12 -10.51 29.90
C ILE A 6 3.70 -11.15 28.64
N ILE A 7 4.04 -12.44 28.70
CA ILE A 7 4.58 -13.17 27.54
C ILE A 7 3.55 -13.21 26.39
N ALA A 8 2.29 -13.51 26.68
CA ALA A 8 1.23 -13.56 25.68
C ALA A 8 1.09 -12.23 24.92
N ARG A 9 1.11 -11.09 25.63
CA ARG A 9 1.02 -9.75 25.02
C ARG A 9 2.22 -9.41 24.15
N ILE A 10 3.42 -9.82 24.55
CA ILE A 10 4.63 -9.61 23.74
C ILE A 10 4.55 -10.44 22.46
N THR A 11 4.14 -11.72 22.57
CA THR A 11 3.98 -12.59 21.41
C THR A 11 2.93 -12.04 20.45
N GLU A 12 1.77 -11.61 20.94
CA GLU A 12 0.71 -10.99 20.13
C GLU A 12 1.24 -9.78 19.34
N TYR A 13 1.89 -8.83 20.02
CA TYR A 13 2.45 -7.63 19.41
C TYR A 13 3.49 -7.94 18.31
N ILE A 14 4.40 -8.88 18.57
CA ILE A 14 5.42 -9.27 17.58
C ILE A 14 4.78 -10.02 16.41
N SER A 15 3.82 -10.90 16.67
CA SER A 15 3.11 -11.68 15.65
C SER A 15 2.32 -10.79 14.69
N GLU A 16 1.63 -9.75 15.20
CA GLU A 16 0.93 -8.78 14.35
C GLU A 16 1.88 -8.03 13.42
N ALA A 17 3.01 -7.56 13.94
CA ALA A 17 4.04 -6.89 13.15
C ALA A 17 4.65 -7.83 12.09
N ALA A 18 4.93 -9.08 12.46
CA ALA A 18 5.44 -10.09 11.54
C ALA A 18 4.43 -10.38 10.42
N MET A 19 3.14 -10.52 10.74
CA MET A 19 2.07 -10.70 9.76
C MET A 19 1.94 -9.52 8.81
N ARG A 20 2.22 -8.30 9.26
CA ARG A 20 2.19 -7.12 8.39
C ARG A 20 3.39 -7.05 7.42
N ILE A 21 4.57 -7.50 7.84
CA ILE A 21 5.80 -7.43 7.04
C ILE A 21 5.95 -8.62 6.11
N PHE A 22 5.65 -9.82 6.62
CA PHE A 22 5.87 -11.09 5.92
C PHE A 22 4.58 -11.78 5.51
N GLY A 23 3.42 -11.20 5.82
CA GLY A 23 2.14 -11.71 5.35
C GLY A 23 2.01 -11.57 3.83
N PRO A 24 1.06 -12.31 3.24
CA PRO A 24 0.71 -12.13 1.84
C PRO A 24 0.45 -10.65 1.54
N THR A 25 1.04 -10.16 0.47
CA THR A 25 0.81 -8.79 0.01
C THR A 25 -0.69 -8.60 -0.27
N ASP A 26 -1.36 -7.70 0.47
CA ASP A 26 -2.68 -7.18 0.09
C ASP A 26 -2.51 -6.08 -0.97
N ASP A 27 -1.81 -6.45 -2.02
CA ASP A 27 -1.68 -5.66 -3.23
C ASP A 27 -2.90 -6.01 -4.09
N GLN A 28 -3.94 -5.18 -3.99
CA GLN A 28 -5.09 -5.25 -4.88
C GLN A 28 -4.81 -4.64 -6.25
N TYR A 29 -3.60 -4.14 -6.49
CA TYR A 29 -3.21 -3.69 -7.81
C TYR A 29 -2.89 -4.92 -8.66
N PRO A 30 -3.33 -4.92 -9.92
CA PRO A 30 -2.95 -5.99 -10.84
C PRO A 30 -1.42 -6.05 -10.95
N ASN A 31 -0.86 -7.26 -10.95
CA ASN A 31 0.57 -7.56 -11.18
C ASN A 31 1.15 -6.84 -12.41
N THR A 32 0.28 -6.39 -13.32
CA THR A 32 0.60 -5.54 -14.45
C THR A 32 -0.36 -4.36 -14.47
N GLY A 33 0.16 -3.14 -14.33
CA GLY A 33 -0.58 -1.93 -14.62
C GLY A 33 -0.60 -1.66 -16.12
N VAL A 34 -1.79 -1.49 -16.71
CA VAL A 34 -1.92 -0.73 -17.96
C VAL A 34 -2.08 0.72 -17.59
N GLN A 35 -1.22 1.60 -18.12
CA GLN A 35 -1.35 3.04 -17.96
C GLN A 35 -2.71 3.49 -18.53
N PRO A 36 -3.70 3.89 -17.70
CA PRO A 36 -5.05 4.17 -18.19
C PRO A 36 -5.14 5.50 -18.97
N PHE A 37 -4.10 6.34 -18.85
CA PHE A 37 -3.99 7.59 -19.57
C PHE A 37 -2.64 7.64 -20.29
N THR A 38 -2.63 7.29 -21.57
CA THR A 38 -1.80 8.04 -22.52
C THR A 38 -2.39 9.44 -22.57
N GLY A 39 -1.90 10.34 -21.71
CA GLY A 39 -2.37 11.72 -21.70
C GLY A 39 -2.31 12.26 -23.13
N GLU A 40 -3.42 12.83 -23.62
CA GLU A 40 -3.36 13.51 -24.91
C GLU A 40 -2.28 14.59 -24.83
N PRO A 41 -1.34 14.65 -25.79
CA PRO A 41 -0.37 15.74 -25.82
C PRO A 41 -1.11 17.07 -25.77
N TYR A 42 -0.66 17.97 -24.90
CA TYR A 42 -1.21 19.31 -24.79
C TYR A 42 -1.29 19.96 -26.20
N LYS A 43 -2.50 20.15 -26.71
CA LYS A 43 -2.73 20.89 -27.96
C LYS A 43 -2.58 22.37 -27.64
N LYS A 44 -1.41 22.95 -27.95
CA LYS A 44 -1.20 24.40 -27.89
C LYS A 44 -2.13 25.07 -28.89
N GLY A 45 -3.29 25.52 -28.43
CA GLY A 45 -4.29 26.12 -29.30
C GLY A 45 -5.38 26.83 -28.52
N THR A 46 -5.00 27.83 -27.72
CA THR A 46 -5.78 29.03 -27.30
C THR A 46 -5.25 29.71 -26.02
N ALA A 47 -4.22 29.17 -25.36
CA ALA A 47 -3.65 29.80 -24.16
C ALA A 47 -2.93 31.15 -24.41
N ASP A 48 -2.73 31.55 -25.68
CA ASP A 48 -2.12 32.83 -26.07
C ASP A 48 -3.18 33.92 -26.38
N ILE A 49 -4.46 33.72 -26.01
CA ILE A 49 -5.49 34.76 -26.09
C ILE A 49 -6.10 34.97 -24.71
N TRP A 50 -5.42 35.77 -23.89
CA TRP A 50 -5.97 36.41 -22.70
C TRP A 50 -6.17 37.90 -22.99
#